data_AF-A0A7K8XJ19-F1
#
_entry.id   AF-A0A7K8XJ19-F1
#
_cell.length_a   1.000
_cell.length_b   1.000
_cell.length_c   1.000
_cell.angle_alpha   90.00
_cell.angle_beta   90.00
_cell.angle_gamma   90.00
#
_symmetry.space_group_name_H-M   'P 1'
#
loop_
_entity.id
_entity.type
_entity.pdbx_description
1 polymer ?
#
loop_
_entity_poly.entity_id
_entity_poly.type
_entity_poly.pdbx_seq_one_letter_code
_entity_poly.pdbx_strand_id
1 'polypeptide(L)'
;LRPPPPPTRKKLLRPRKKRSELLLPAAAIRGLLRGACGPRKGLEVQGEAAAALRAGCEAQLLALFEDLGLCALHAKRISVHAADLSLVRCLRLGRG
;
A
#
# COMPACT_ATOMS: atom_id res chain seq x y z
N LEU A 1 -1.70 -12.70 -31.89
CA LEU A 1 -0.69 -12.94 -30.82
C LEU A 1 -1.41 -12.88 -29.47
N ARG A 2 -1.50 -14.01 -28.74
CA ARG A 2 -2.16 -14.03 -27.42
C ARG A 2 -1.21 -13.40 -26.39
N PRO A 3 -1.66 -12.49 -25.52
CA PRO A 3 -0.79 -11.91 -24.50
C PRO A 3 -0.25 -13.02 -23.57
N PRO A 4 0.99 -12.88 -23.06
CA PRO A 4 1.57 -13.88 -22.19
C PRO A 4 0.70 -14.04 -20.92
N PRO A 5 0.60 -15.27 -20.37
CA PRO A 5 -0.18 -15.50 -19.16
C PRO A 5 0.39 -14.67 -18.00
N PRO A 6 -0.48 -14.13 -17.13
CA PRO A 6 -0.02 -13.33 -16.00
C PRO A 6 0.91 -14.15 -15.10
N PRO A 7 1.93 -13.51 -14.49
CA PRO A 7 2.87 -14.19 -13.62
C PRO A 7 2.14 -14.84 -12.45
N THR A 8 2.50 -16.08 -12.12
CA THR A 8 1.92 -16.83 -11.00
C THR A 8 2.09 -16.07 -9.69
N ARG A 9 1.07 -16.07 -8.82
CA ARG A 9 1.03 -15.36 -7.53
C ARG A 9 2.28 -15.52 -6.66
N LYS A 10 2.87 -16.73 -6.65
CA LYS A 10 4.13 -17.03 -5.94
C LYS A 10 5.31 -16.19 -6.41
N LYS A 11 5.35 -15.81 -7.70
CA LYS A 11 6.42 -14.95 -8.25
C LYS A 11 6.31 -13.51 -7.76
N LEU A 12 5.10 -13.02 -7.51
CA LEU A 12 4.82 -11.65 -7.05
C LEU A 12 5.11 -11.46 -5.56
N LEU A 13 4.99 -12.55 -4.78
CA LEU A 13 5.22 -12.57 -3.33
C LEU A 13 6.67 -12.93 -2.94
N ARG A 14 7.59 -12.98 -3.91
CA ARG A 14 8.98 -13.31 -3.60
C ARG A 14 9.63 -12.14 -2.85
N PRO A 15 10.37 -12.40 -1.75
CA PRO A 15 11.11 -11.37 -1.06
C PRO A 15 12.11 -10.72 -2.03
N ARG A 16 12.18 -9.39 -2.03
CA ARG A 16 13.18 -8.65 -2.81
C ARG A 16 14.56 -8.79 -2.14
N LYS A 17 15.62 -8.44 -2.88
CA LYS A 17 17.00 -8.47 -2.37
C LYS A 17 17.50 -7.05 -2.02
N LYS A 18 17.70 -6.81 -0.72
CA LYS A 18 18.59 -5.91 0.05
C LYS A 18 18.83 -4.43 -0.36
N ARG A 19 18.42 -3.90 -1.51
CA ARG A 19 18.46 -2.43 -1.72
C ARG A 19 17.14 -1.82 -1.24
N SER A 20 17.21 -1.00 -0.18
CA SER A 20 16.08 -0.30 0.50
C SER A 20 14.79 -0.32 -0.33
N GLU A 21 13.98 -1.35 -0.07
CA GLU A 21 13.05 -1.97 -1.01
C GLU A 21 11.69 -1.29 -1.06
N LEU A 22 11.68 0.03 -0.97
CA LEU A 22 10.42 0.76 -0.97
C LEU A 22 9.64 0.46 -2.26
N LEU A 23 8.49 -0.20 -2.12
CA LEU A 23 7.67 -0.79 -3.18
C LEU A 23 6.95 0.26 -4.02
N LEU A 24 6.57 1.38 -3.42
CA LEU A 24 5.85 2.45 -4.08
C LEU A 24 6.82 3.34 -4.85
N PRO A 25 6.52 3.80 -6.07
CA PRO A 25 7.38 4.77 -6.76
C PRO A 25 7.43 6.11 -6.03
N ALA A 26 8.63 6.69 -5.85
CA ALA A 26 8.79 8.01 -5.22
C ALA A 26 7.99 9.13 -5.92
N ALA A 27 7.78 9.02 -7.23
CA ALA A 27 6.99 9.98 -8.00
C ALA A 27 5.50 10.00 -7.60
N ALA A 28 4.92 8.84 -7.25
CA ALA A 28 3.51 8.73 -6.90
C ALA A 28 3.17 9.55 -5.65
N ILE A 29 3.99 9.41 -4.59
CA ILE A 29 3.79 10.14 -3.34
C ILE A 29 4.05 11.63 -3.50
N ARG A 30 5.05 12.03 -4.29
CA ARG A 30 5.26 13.45 -4.62
C ARG A 30 4.10 14.06 -5.40
N GLY A 31 3.44 13.29 -6.28
CA GLY A 31 2.22 13.72 -6.96
C GLY A 31 1.05 13.92 -6.00
N LEU A 32 0.82 12.94 -5.11
CA LEU A 32 -0.23 13.01 -4.08
C LEU A 32 -0.04 14.18 -3.12
N LEU A 33 1.19 14.40 -2.64
CA LEU A 33 1.51 15.50 -1.73
C LEU A 33 1.27 16.86 -2.37
N ARG A 34 1.61 17.03 -3.65
CA ARG A 34 1.31 18.26 -4.41
C ARG A 34 -0.19 18.47 -4.59
N GLY A 35 -0.95 17.41 -4.85
CA GLY A 35 -2.42 17.48 -4.92
C GLY A 35 -3.06 17.85 -3.58
N ALA A 36 -2.54 17.31 -2.47
CA ALA A 36 -3.06 17.55 -1.13
C ALA A 36 -2.72 18.94 -0.56
N CYS A 37 -1.54 19.49 -0.87
CA CYS A 37 -1.11 20.81 -0.37
C CYS A 37 -1.80 21.99 -1.08
N GLY A 38 -2.42 21.75 -2.24
CA GLY A 38 -3.19 22.73 -3.00
C GLY A 38 -2.34 23.86 -3.62
N PRO A 39 -2.89 24.62 -4.60
CA PRO A 39 -2.15 25.66 -5.32
C PRO A 39 -1.94 26.97 -4.53
N ARG A 40 -2.58 27.12 -3.36
CA ARG A 40 -2.64 28.39 -2.61
C ARG A 40 -1.63 28.52 -1.47
N LYS A 41 -0.81 27.52 -1.21
CA LYS A 41 0.19 27.58 -0.15
C LYS A 41 1.54 27.35 -0.81
N GLY A 42 2.45 28.30 -0.70
CA GLY A 42 3.87 28.14 -1.05
C GLY A 42 4.57 27.13 -0.12
N LEU A 43 3.93 25.97 0.09
CA LEU A 43 4.35 24.91 0.97
C LEU A 43 5.09 23.89 0.12
N GLU A 44 6.41 24.01 0.11
CA GLU A 44 7.27 23.00 -0.49
C GLU A 44 7.44 21.84 0.49
N VAL A 45 7.21 20.62 0.01
CA VAL A 45 7.45 19.43 0.83
C VAL A 45 8.92 19.07 0.72
N GLN A 46 9.62 19.08 1.86
CA GLN A 46 11.01 18.66 1.96
C GLN A 46 11.20 17.23 1.44
N GLY A 47 12.34 16.97 0.79
CA GLY A 47 12.65 15.65 0.23
C GLY A 47 12.67 14.54 1.28
N GLU A 48 13.20 14.83 2.47
CA GLU A 48 13.24 13.90 3.60
C GLU A 48 11.84 13.61 4.16
N ALA A 49 11.01 14.64 4.31
CA ALA A 49 9.62 14.47 4.75
C ALA A 49 8.82 13.60 3.77
N ALA A 50 9.03 13.78 2.46
CA ALA A 50 8.40 12.93 1.44
C ALA A 50 8.90 11.47 1.49
N ALA A 51 10.18 11.26 1.80
CA ALA A 51 10.74 9.91 1.97
C ALA A 51 10.23 9.22 3.24
N ALA A 52 10.14 9.95 4.35
CA ALA A 52 9.58 9.45 5.60
C ALA A 52 8.10 9.07 5.44
N LEU A 53 7.30 9.92 4.77
CA LEU A 53 5.91 9.61 4.46
C LEU A 53 5.78 8.35 3.60
N ARG A 54 6.65 8.18 2.61
CA ARG A 54 6.68 6.97 1.78
C ARG A 54 6.92 5.72 2.61
N ALA A 55 7.94 5.73 3.46
CA ALA A 55 8.24 4.60 4.32
C ALA A 55 7.09 4.28 5.27
N GLY A 56 6.47 5.30 5.88
CA GLY A 56 5.31 5.13 6.75
C GLY A 56 4.09 4.57 6.02
N CYS A 57 3.77 5.08 4.82
CA CYS A 57 2.67 4.57 4.02
C CYS A 57 2.85 3.11 3.61
N GLU A 58 4.08 2.72 3.22
CA GLU A 58 4.35 1.33 2.86
C GLU A 58 4.25 0.39 4.05
N ALA A 59 4.83 0.76 5.19
CA ALA A 59 4.70 -0.03 6.41
C ALA A 59 3.23 -0.22 6.81
N GLN A 60 2.42 0.85 6.72
CA GLN A 60 1.00 0.78 7.03
C GLN A 60 0.22 -0.10 6.04
N LEU A 61 0.51 0.00 4.74
CA LEU A 61 -0.15 -0.83 3.72
C LEU A 61 0.22 -2.31 3.88
N LEU A 62 1.48 -2.62 4.17
CA LEU A 62 1.93 -3.99 4.41
C LEU A 62 1.22 -4.59 5.64
N ALA A 63 1.21 -3.87 6.76
CA ALA A 63 0.51 -4.30 7.97
C ALA A 63 -1.01 -4.46 7.74
N LEU A 64 -1.62 -3.61 6.90
CA LEU A 64 -3.03 -3.77 6.52
C LEU A 64 -3.24 -5.03 5.67
N PHE A 65 -2.37 -5.29 4.68
CA PHE A 65 -2.50 -6.47 3.82
C PHE A 65 -2.31 -7.79 4.57
N GLU A 66 -1.50 -7.80 5.63
CA GLU A 66 -1.37 -8.95 6.53
C GLU A 66 -2.71 -9.28 7.20
N ASP A 67 -3.35 -8.29 7.81
CA ASP A 67 -4.68 -8.45 8.43
C ASP A 67 -5.75 -8.86 7.40
N LEU A 68 -5.74 -8.24 6.22
CA LEU A 68 -6.66 -8.59 5.13
C LEU A 68 -6.47 -10.04 4.69
N GLY A 69 -5.23 -10.51 4.65
CA GLY A 69 -4.90 -11.90 4.37
C GLY A 69 -5.46 -12.84 5.43
N LEU A 70 -5.34 -12.47 6.71
CA LEU A 70 -5.92 -13.24 7.83
C LEU A 70 -7.46 -13.26 7.77
N CYS A 71 -8.11 -12.14 7.48
CA CYS A 71 -9.57 -12.09 7.31
C CYS A 71 -10.05 -12.93 6.12
N ALA A 72 -9.34 -12.87 4.99
CA ALA A 72 -9.66 -13.71 3.84
C ALA A 72 -9.52 -15.20 4.17
N LEU A 73 -8.41 -15.58 4.84
CA LEU A 73 -8.16 -16.96 5.27
C LEU A 73 -9.20 -17.44 6.28
N HIS A 74 -9.59 -16.59 7.22
CA HIS A 74 -10.66 -16.86 8.19
C HIS A 74 -11.98 -17.18 7.48
N ALA A 75 -12.29 -16.46 6.40
CA ALA A 75 -13.44 -16.73 5.53
C ALA A 75 -13.21 -17.89 4.53
N LYS A 76 -12.18 -18.73 4.72
CA LYS A 76 -11.79 -19.85 3.84
C LYS A 76 -11.52 -19.45 2.38
N ARG A 77 -11.13 -18.19 2.15
CA ARG A 77 -10.75 -17.65 0.84
C ARG A 77 -9.24 -17.40 0.80
N ILE A 78 -8.66 -17.48 -0.39
CA ILE A 78 -7.26 -17.08 -0.62
C ILE A 78 -7.18 -15.67 -1.24
N SER A 79 -8.29 -15.13 -1.72
CA SER A 79 -8.38 -13.81 -2.37
C SER A 79 -8.95 -12.78 -1.41
N VAL A 80 -8.30 -11.61 -1.34
CA VAL A 80 -8.75 -10.46 -0.55
C VAL A 80 -9.83 -9.70 -1.30
N HIS A 81 -10.94 -9.38 -0.63
CA HIS A 81 -12.07 -8.64 -1.15
C HIS A 81 -12.26 -7.30 -0.42
N ALA A 82 -13.05 -6.38 -0.99
CA ALA A 82 -13.36 -5.10 -0.36
C ALA A 82 -14.06 -5.24 1.00
N ALA A 83 -14.84 -6.31 1.21
CA ALA A 83 -15.46 -6.60 2.49
C ALA A 83 -14.44 -6.85 3.61
N ASP A 84 -13.29 -7.48 3.29
CA ASP A 84 -12.20 -7.71 4.25
C ASP A 84 -11.60 -6.37 4.70
N LEU A 85 -11.51 -5.39 3.79
CA LEU A 85 -11.03 -4.04 4.10
C LEU A 85 -11.97 -3.29 5.03
N SER A 86 -13.28 -3.35 4.78
CA SER A 86 -14.26 -2.76 5.68
C SER A 86 -14.18 -3.35 7.08
N LEU A 87 -14.01 -4.68 7.19
CA LEU A 87 -13.85 -5.37 8.47
C LEU A 87 -12.58 -4.95 9.20
N VAL A 88 -11.41 -5.02 8.55
CA VAL A 88 -10.13 -4.63 9.15
C VAL A 88 -10.13 -3.17 9.59
N ARG A 89 -10.74 -2.27 8.79
CA ARG A 89 -10.89 -0.85 9.18
C ARG A 89 -11.77 -0.70 10.42
N CYS A 90 -12.88 -1.43 10.50
CA CYS A 90 -13.76 -1.42 11.67
C CYS A 90 -13.03 -1.91 12.93
N LEU A 91 -12.17 -2.92 12.81
CA LEU A 91 -11.42 -3.48 13.94
C LEU A 91 -10.27 -2.57 14.39
N ARG A 92 -9.53 -1.97 13.45
CA ARG A 92 -8.34 -1.16 13.75
C ARG A 92 -8.63 0.24 14.24
N LEU A 93 -9.65 0.89 13.68
CA LEU A 93 -9.93 2.31 13.93
C LEU A 93 -11.08 2.52 14.91
N GLY A 94 -11.72 1.44 15.37
CA GLY A 94 -13.04 1.51 15.97
C GLY A 94 -14.06 2.00 14.94
N ARG A 95 -15.35 1.74 15.19
CA ARG A 95 -16.39 2.44 14.43
C ARG A 95 -16.21 3.95 14.64
N GLY A 96 -16.16 4.71 13.55
CA GLY A 96 -16.37 6.17 13.61
C GLY A 96 -17.74 6.49 14.20
#